data_AF-A0A6G5A7E3-F1
#
_entry.id   AF-A0A6G5A7E3-F1
#
_cell.length_a   1.000
_cell.length_b   1.000
_cell.length_c   1.000
_cell.angle_alpha   90.00
_cell.angle_beta   90.00
_cell.angle_gamma   90.00
#
_symmetry.space_group_name_H-M   'P 1'
#
loop_
_entity.id
_entity.type
_entity.pdbx_description
1 polymer ?
#
loop_
_entity_poly.entity_id
_entity_poly.type
_entity_poly.pdbx_seq_one_letter_code
_entity_poly.pdbx_strand_id
1 'polypeptide(L)'
;MNAAFLFPALFIIELTYISISKSAVEDTQNVAEPLHYPKSEDAYYEEYSLAGLEIESRKGGRRRRTRKPNKKNRTTRPFYPLGLNVTLQHHQPVTNASYGTNTSVHYSSYIGNWTEHATCLMPCNPKHDTPCTSIPGGNCTCVPRNDKFGDTVGVCALKNVDLGNNNYKTKSNK
;
A
#
# COMPACT_ATOMS: atom_id res chain seq x y z
N MET A 1 -71.06 13.06 41.53
CA MET A 1 -70.23 12.09 40.78
C MET A 1 -69.06 12.86 40.21
N ASN A 2 -67.86 12.63 40.74
CA ASN A 2 -66.61 13.33 40.41
C ASN A 2 -65.75 12.45 39.51
N ALA A 3 -65.18 13.01 38.45
CA ALA A 3 -63.93 12.57 37.79
C ALA A 3 -63.54 13.66 36.77
N ALA A 4 -62.77 14.68 37.14
CA ALA A 4 -61.31 14.71 37.25
C ALA A 4 -60.61 14.46 35.89
N PHE A 5 -60.30 15.57 35.21
CA PHE A 5 -59.34 15.67 34.11
C PHE A 5 -57.92 15.40 34.60
N LEU A 6 -57.18 14.53 33.92
CA LEU A 6 -55.73 14.37 34.05
C LEU A 6 -55.11 14.09 32.67
N PHE A 7 -54.41 15.09 32.12
CA PHE A 7 -53.20 14.87 31.30
C PHE A 7 -52.01 15.01 32.25
N PRO A 8 -50.92 14.22 32.13
CA PRO A 8 -49.82 14.66 31.25
C PRO A 8 -48.89 13.57 30.68
N ALA A 9 -47.99 14.05 29.79
CA ALA A 9 -46.60 13.64 29.57
C ALA A 9 -46.26 12.46 28.62
N LEU A 10 -45.87 12.85 27.40
CA LEU A 10 -44.70 12.38 26.63
C LEU A 10 -43.65 11.62 27.44
N PHE A 11 -43.13 10.48 26.96
CA PHE A 11 -41.71 10.08 27.05
C PHE A 11 -41.39 8.89 26.11
N ILE A 12 -40.53 9.14 25.09
CA ILE A 12 -39.38 8.33 24.60
C ILE A 12 -39.67 6.91 24.03
N ILE A 13 -39.66 6.73 22.69
CA ILE A 13 -38.54 6.20 21.85
C ILE A 13 -37.84 4.97 22.44
N GLU A 14 -37.96 3.80 21.79
CA GLU A 14 -36.83 2.87 21.60
C GLU A 14 -37.19 1.88 20.47
N LEU A 15 -36.38 1.93 19.41
CA LEU A 15 -36.36 1.02 18.26
C LEU A 15 -35.57 -0.22 18.68
N THR A 16 -36.22 -1.36 18.89
CA THR A 16 -35.51 -2.64 19.04
C THR A 16 -35.42 -3.36 17.70
N TYR A 17 -34.25 -3.17 17.09
CA TYR A 17 -33.66 -3.95 16.02
C TYR A 17 -33.55 -5.43 16.44
N ILE A 18 -34.23 -6.33 15.74
CA ILE A 18 -34.02 -7.79 15.88
C ILE A 18 -33.69 -8.35 14.50
N SER A 19 -32.39 -8.53 14.24
CA SER A 19 -31.87 -9.40 13.17
C SER A 19 -32.02 -10.85 13.61
N ILE A 20 -32.78 -11.66 12.86
CA ILE A 20 -32.71 -13.12 12.95
C ILE A 20 -32.15 -13.65 11.64
N SER A 21 -30.88 -14.04 11.65
CA SER A 21 -30.27 -14.90 10.65
C SER A 21 -30.21 -16.34 11.19
N LYS A 22 -30.80 -17.28 10.44
CA LYS A 22 -30.54 -18.73 10.49
C LYS A 22 -30.51 -19.20 9.04
N SER A 23 -29.36 -19.56 8.47
CA SER A 23 -28.53 -20.77 8.65
C SER A 23 -28.75 -21.74 7.47
N ALA A 24 -27.74 -21.76 6.59
CA ALA A 24 -27.15 -22.85 5.82
C ALA A 24 -28.03 -23.96 5.20
N VAL A 25 -27.90 -24.11 3.88
CA VAL A 25 -27.81 -25.41 3.20
C VAL A 25 -26.65 -25.34 2.20
N GLU A 26 -25.80 -26.36 2.26
CA GLU A 26 -24.57 -26.61 1.51
C GLU A 26 -24.77 -26.77 -0.01
N ASP A 27 -23.68 -26.48 -0.72
CA ASP A 27 -23.00 -27.39 -1.67
C ASP A 27 -22.62 -26.70 -2.98
N THR A 28 -21.35 -26.29 -3.06
CA THR A 28 -20.50 -26.69 -4.19
C THR A 28 -19.04 -26.50 -3.83
N GLN A 29 -18.35 -27.62 -3.65
CA GLN A 29 -16.91 -27.71 -3.72
C GLN A 29 -16.45 -27.26 -5.11
N ASN A 30 -15.66 -26.19 -5.17
CA ASN A 30 -14.67 -26.03 -6.23
C ASN A 30 -13.31 -25.83 -5.57
N VAL A 31 -12.49 -26.86 -5.76
CA VAL A 31 -11.09 -26.93 -5.40
C VAL A 31 -10.31 -25.94 -6.27
N ALA A 32 -9.48 -25.12 -5.61
CA ALA A 32 -8.12 -24.68 -5.99
C ALA A 32 -7.89 -23.18 -5.79
N GLU A 33 -7.24 -22.81 -4.68
CA GLU A 33 -5.91 -22.17 -4.69
C GLU A 33 -5.43 -22.05 -3.23
N PRO A 34 -4.14 -22.28 -2.94
CA PRO A 34 -3.63 -22.23 -1.58
C PRO A 34 -3.73 -20.79 -1.07
N LEU A 35 -4.20 -20.62 0.17
CA LEU A 35 -4.10 -19.38 0.95
C LEU A 35 -2.73 -18.74 0.71
N HIS A 36 -2.71 -17.67 -0.08
CA HIS A 36 -1.52 -16.87 -0.29
C HIS A 36 -1.29 -16.10 1.01
N TYR A 37 -0.52 -16.73 1.90
CA TYR A 37 0.00 -16.11 3.11
C TYR A 37 0.71 -14.81 2.69
N PRO A 38 0.37 -13.64 3.27
CA PRO A 38 1.06 -12.41 2.94
C PRO A 38 2.52 -12.61 3.31
N LYS A 39 3.38 -12.71 2.28
CA LYS A 39 4.83 -12.74 2.44
C LYS A 39 5.18 -11.51 3.28
N SER A 40 5.82 -11.72 4.42
CA SER A 40 6.22 -10.64 5.32
C SER A 40 7.06 -9.61 4.55
N GLU A 41 6.90 -8.33 4.88
CA GLU A 41 7.54 -7.19 4.21
C GLU A 41 9.08 -7.33 4.11
N ASP A 42 9.69 -8.16 4.95
CA ASP A 42 11.13 -8.49 4.94
C ASP A 42 11.55 -9.31 3.72
N ALA A 43 10.69 -10.20 3.20
CA ALA A 43 10.97 -11.02 2.02
C ALA A 43 10.95 -10.21 0.71
N TYR A 44 10.37 -9.00 0.71
CA TYR A 44 10.26 -8.12 -0.45
C TYR A 44 11.60 -7.44 -0.81
N TYR A 45 12.46 -7.17 0.17
CA TYR A 45 13.73 -6.46 -0.04
C TYR A 45 14.84 -7.34 -0.62
N GLU A 46 14.75 -8.66 -0.46
CA GLU A 46 15.69 -9.59 -1.06
C GLU A 46 15.49 -9.64 -2.60
N GLU A 47 14.24 -9.65 -3.06
CA GLU A 47 13.88 -9.61 -4.48
C GLU A 47 14.24 -8.26 -5.14
N TYR A 48 14.06 -7.14 -4.42
CA TYR A 48 14.49 -5.81 -4.87
C TYR A 48 16.02 -5.65 -4.98
N SER A 49 16.78 -6.32 -4.11
CA SER A 49 18.25 -6.38 -4.21
C SER A 49 18.71 -7.34 -5.30
N LEU A 50 18.02 -8.47 -5.48
CA LEU A 50 18.36 -9.50 -6.47
C LEU A 50 18.08 -9.06 -7.92
N ALA A 51 16.98 -8.35 -8.16
CA ALA A 51 16.70 -7.75 -9.48
C ALA A 51 17.78 -6.72 -9.91
N GLY A 52 18.52 -6.15 -8.95
CA GLY A 52 19.67 -5.27 -9.19
C GLY A 52 21.03 -5.98 -9.31
N LEU A 53 21.11 -7.28 -8.99
CA LEU A 53 22.38 -8.00 -8.76
C LEU A 53 22.50 -9.35 -9.49
N GLU A 54 21.76 -9.60 -10.58
CA GLU A 54 22.16 -10.64 -11.54
C GLU A 54 23.43 -10.19 -12.32
N ILE A 55 24.57 -10.19 -11.63
CA ILE A 55 25.89 -10.19 -12.25
C ILE A 55 26.25 -11.66 -12.46
N GLU A 56 25.90 -12.16 -13.64
CA GLU A 56 26.33 -13.48 -14.11
C GLU A 56 27.87 -13.53 -14.10
N SER A 57 28.44 -14.14 -13.05
CA SER A 57 29.88 -14.33 -12.87
C SER A 57 30.35 -15.46 -13.77
N ARG A 58 30.65 -15.15 -15.03
CA ARG A 58 31.39 -16.07 -15.92
C ARG A 58 32.89 -15.86 -15.75
N LYS A 59 33.51 -16.75 -14.97
CA LYS A 59 34.96 -17.03 -15.01
C LYS A 59 35.33 -17.51 -16.42
N GLY A 60 36.03 -16.68 -17.17
CA GLY A 60 36.63 -17.03 -18.46
C GLY A 60 37.87 -16.18 -18.70
N GLY A 61 39.05 -16.80 -18.60
CA GLY A 61 40.32 -16.11 -18.67
C GLY A 61 40.71 -15.58 -20.05
N ARG A 62 41.83 -14.84 -20.02
CA ARG A 62 42.69 -14.33 -21.11
C ARG A 62 42.53 -12.83 -21.45
N ARG A 63 43.65 -12.15 -21.21
CA ARG A 63 43.99 -10.75 -21.51
C ARG A 63 43.47 -10.30 -22.88
N ARG A 64 42.49 -9.41 -22.92
CA ARG A 64 42.17 -8.57 -24.08
C ARG A 64 41.82 -7.17 -23.60
N ARG A 65 42.44 -6.16 -24.24
CA ARG A 65 42.26 -4.72 -24.00
C ARG A 65 40.78 -4.40 -23.77
N THR A 66 40.43 -3.97 -22.56
CA THR A 66 39.07 -3.56 -22.21
C THR A 66 38.79 -2.19 -22.80
N ARG A 67 38.15 -2.17 -23.97
CA ARG A 67 37.35 -1.01 -24.38
C ARG A 67 36.38 -0.72 -23.23
N LYS A 68 36.42 0.50 -22.69
CA LYS A 68 35.44 0.98 -21.71
C LYS A 68 34.04 0.64 -22.24
N PRO A 69 33.23 -0.17 -21.54
CA PRO A 69 31.87 -0.43 -21.97
C PRO A 69 31.16 0.92 -21.99
N ASN A 70 30.75 1.33 -23.19
CA ASN A 70 29.88 2.48 -23.37
C ASN A 70 28.62 2.17 -22.57
N LYS A 71 28.42 2.91 -21.47
CA LYS A 71 27.34 2.73 -20.50
C LYS A 71 26.04 3.08 -21.22
N LYS A 72 25.54 2.15 -22.05
CA LYS A 72 24.23 2.28 -22.69
C LYS A 72 23.26 2.56 -21.56
N ASN A 73 22.66 3.74 -21.61
CA ASN A 73 21.57 4.14 -20.74
C ASN A 73 20.52 3.03 -20.80
N ARG A 74 20.54 2.15 -19.80
CA ARG A 74 19.44 1.23 -19.53
C ARG A 74 18.31 2.17 -19.17
N THR A 75 17.43 2.43 -20.13
CA THR A 75 16.15 3.08 -19.88
C THR A 75 15.35 2.10 -19.03
N THR A 76 15.58 2.13 -17.72
CA THR A 76 14.73 1.46 -16.75
C THR A 76 13.32 1.97 -17.02
N ARG A 77 12.40 1.07 -17.35
CA ARG A 77 11.01 1.46 -17.63
C ARG A 77 10.48 2.18 -16.39
N PRO A 78 9.80 3.32 -16.55
CA PRO A 78 9.27 4.07 -15.42
C PRO A 78 8.28 3.18 -14.67
N PHE A 79 8.44 3.14 -13.36
CA PHE A 79 7.63 2.38 -12.43
C PHE A 79 6.64 3.35 -11.78
N TYR A 80 5.35 3.06 -11.81
CA TYR A 80 4.32 4.03 -11.44
C TYR A 80 3.12 3.38 -10.74
N PRO A 81 2.35 4.16 -9.94
CA PRO A 81 1.11 3.70 -9.34
C PRO A 81 0.07 3.37 -10.41
N LEU A 82 -0.60 2.22 -10.27
CA LEU A 82 -1.59 1.72 -11.23
C LEU A 82 -3.03 1.89 -10.73
N GLY A 83 -3.25 1.76 -9.43
CA GLY A 83 -4.57 1.91 -8.82
C GLY A 83 -4.58 1.47 -7.37
N LEU A 84 -5.67 1.77 -6.66
CA LEU A 84 -5.87 1.35 -5.29
C LEU A 84 -7.31 0.95 -5.01
N ASN A 85 -7.50 0.20 -3.93
CA ASN A 85 -8.79 -0.02 -3.31
C ASN A 85 -8.66 0.12 -1.78
N VAL A 86 -9.77 0.44 -1.11
CA VAL A 86 -9.81 0.49 0.35
C VAL A 86 -10.76 -0.59 0.83
N THR A 87 -10.29 -1.41 1.77
CA THR A 87 -11.08 -2.42 2.47
C THR A 87 -11.05 -2.13 3.97
N LEU A 88 -12.03 -2.67 4.70
CA LEU A 88 -12.02 -2.62 6.16
C LEU A 88 -11.52 -3.97 6.68
N GLN A 89 -10.42 -3.95 7.42
CA GLN A 89 -9.90 -5.12 8.14
C GLN A 89 -9.92 -4.83 9.63
N HIS A 90 -10.62 -5.64 10.42
CA HIS A 90 -10.75 -5.45 11.87
C HIS A 90 -11.22 -4.03 12.27
N HIS A 91 -12.22 -3.48 11.55
CA HIS A 91 -12.72 -2.10 11.72
C HIS A 91 -11.70 -0.98 11.41
N GLN A 92 -10.56 -1.32 10.83
CA GLN A 92 -9.55 -0.36 10.40
C GLN A 92 -9.51 -0.31 8.87
N PRO A 93 -9.48 0.88 8.25
CA PRO A 93 -9.27 0.99 6.82
C PRO A 93 -7.88 0.46 6.45
N VAL A 94 -7.81 -0.30 5.36
CA VAL A 94 -6.58 -0.79 4.74
C VAL A 94 -6.66 -0.47 3.26
N THR A 95 -5.68 0.27 2.75
CA THR A 95 -5.57 0.60 1.34
C THR A 95 -4.66 -0.41 0.66
N ASN A 96 -5.15 -1.16 -0.33
CA ASN A 96 -4.29 -1.99 -1.17
C ASN A 96 -4.00 -1.23 -2.45
N ALA A 97 -2.72 -1.01 -2.71
CA ALA A 97 -2.24 -0.32 -3.89
C ALA A 97 -1.58 -1.32 -4.83
N SER A 98 -1.70 -1.04 -6.13
CA SER A 98 -0.99 -1.71 -7.20
C SER A 98 -0.07 -0.72 -7.90
N TYR A 99 1.11 -1.16 -8.28
CA TYR A 99 2.12 -0.33 -8.92
C TYR A 99 3.04 -1.18 -9.79
N GLY A 100 3.67 -0.56 -10.78
CA GLY A 100 4.65 -1.25 -11.59
C GLY A 100 4.78 -0.71 -13.00
N THR A 101 4.84 -1.62 -13.96
CA THR A 101 4.91 -1.35 -15.39
C THR A 101 3.82 -2.13 -16.10
N ASN A 102 3.62 -1.90 -17.41
CA ASN A 102 2.62 -2.64 -18.20
C ASN A 102 2.85 -4.16 -18.22
N THR A 103 4.05 -4.62 -17.87
CA THR A 103 4.44 -6.04 -17.91
C THR A 103 4.72 -6.65 -16.53
N SER A 104 4.73 -5.84 -15.47
CA SER A 104 5.03 -6.30 -14.10
C SER A 104 4.22 -5.49 -13.12
N VAL A 105 3.32 -6.14 -12.39
CA VAL A 105 2.43 -5.53 -11.40
C VAL A 105 2.77 -6.08 -10.03
N HIS A 106 2.94 -5.17 -9.07
CA HIS A 106 3.18 -5.48 -7.68
C HIS A 106 2.05 -4.89 -6.82
N TYR A 107 1.87 -5.45 -5.63
CA TYR A 107 0.83 -5.06 -4.70
C TYR A 107 1.44 -4.75 -3.33
N SER A 108 0.88 -3.76 -2.64
CA SER A 108 1.20 -3.46 -1.23
C SER A 108 -0.04 -3.05 -0.49
N SER A 109 -0.09 -3.36 0.80
CA SER A 109 -1.19 -2.99 1.69
C SER A 109 -0.70 -1.99 2.72
N TYR A 110 -1.44 -0.89 2.86
CA TYR A 110 -1.16 0.18 3.80
C TYR A 110 -2.30 0.29 4.78
N ILE A 111 -1.99 0.21 6.07
CA ILE A 111 -2.96 0.54 7.10
C ILE A 111 -3.39 2.02 6.94
N GLY A 112 -4.66 2.32 7.06
CA GLY A 112 -5.21 3.66 6.87
C GLY A 112 -5.89 3.88 5.52
N ASN A 113 -6.49 5.06 5.37
CA ASN A 113 -7.07 5.51 4.10
C ASN A 113 -6.03 6.36 3.33
N TRP A 114 -5.53 5.84 2.21
CA TRP A 114 -4.51 6.49 1.36
C TRP A 114 -5.07 6.93 0.00
N THR A 115 -6.39 7.06 -0.14
CA THR A 115 -7.06 7.38 -1.41
C THR A 115 -6.56 8.67 -2.06
N GLU A 116 -6.29 9.72 -1.27
CA GLU A 116 -5.77 10.99 -1.78
C GLU A 116 -4.33 10.91 -2.31
N HIS A 117 -3.65 9.78 -2.08
CA HIS A 117 -2.30 9.53 -2.59
C HIS A 117 -2.27 8.61 -3.82
N ALA A 118 -3.42 8.32 -4.45
CA ALA A 118 -3.54 7.37 -5.57
C ALA A 118 -2.49 7.56 -6.68
N THR A 119 -2.15 8.80 -7.00
CA THR A 119 -1.18 9.15 -8.06
C THR A 119 0.28 8.92 -7.67
N CYS A 120 0.56 8.69 -6.39
CA CYS A 120 1.90 8.54 -5.84
C CYS A 120 2.12 7.19 -5.13
N LEU A 121 1.07 6.52 -4.68
CA LEU A 121 1.13 5.46 -3.68
C LEU A 121 1.90 4.21 -4.15
N MET A 122 3.14 4.10 -3.68
CA MET A 122 4.02 2.94 -3.89
C MET A 122 5.13 2.92 -2.81
N PRO A 123 5.77 1.79 -2.52
CA PRO A 123 6.87 1.75 -1.55
C PRO A 123 8.09 2.50 -2.08
N CYS A 124 8.89 3.05 -1.15
CA CYS A 124 10.13 3.73 -1.50
C CYS A 124 11.22 3.51 -0.45
N ASN A 125 12.46 3.72 -0.87
CA ASN A 125 13.59 3.83 0.03
C ASN A 125 13.90 5.32 0.24
N PRO A 126 13.81 5.86 1.47
CA PRO A 126 14.09 7.27 1.75
C PRO A 126 15.51 7.73 1.38
N LYS A 127 16.49 6.83 1.31
CA LYS A 127 17.85 7.12 0.81
C LYS A 127 17.93 7.20 -0.72
N HIS A 128 16.93 6.66 -1.42
CA HIS A 128 16.83 6.60 -2.87
C HIS A 128 15.41 6.96 -3.30
N ASP A 129 15.04 8.23 -3.13
CA ASP A 129 13.68 8.75 -3.32
C ASP A 129 13.28 8.99 -4.79
N THR A 130 14.23 8.79 -5.71
CA THR A 130 14.07 8.98 -7.16
C THR A 130 12.83 8.30 -7.75
N PRO A 131 12.43 7.08 -7.33
CA PRO A 131 11.20 6.46 -7.81
C PRO A 131 9.95 7.29 -7.53
N CYS A 132 9.87 7.98 -6.39
CA CYS A 132 8.73 8.86 -6.10
C CYS A 132 8.82 10.18 -6.86
N THR A 133 10.00 10.81 -6.87
CA THR A 133 10.19 12.16 -7.44
C THR A 133 10.20 12.17 -8.97
N SER A 134 10.37 11.00 -9.60
CA SER A 134 10.34 10.84 -11.05
C SER A 134 8.97 10.49 -11.61
N ILE A 135 7.93 10.36 -10.76
CA ILE A 135 6.56 10.09 -11.23
C ILE A 135 6.07 11.33 -12.00
N PRO A 136 5.80 11.22 -13.31
CA PRO A 136 5.40 12.36 -14.12
C PRO A 136 4.02 12.88 -13.68
N GLY A 137 3.89 14.20 -13.55
CA GLY A 137 2.62 14.84 -13.17
C GLY A 137 2.25 14.72 -11.69
N GLY A 138 3.02 13.99 -10.88
CA GLY A 138 2.80 13.84 -9.44
C GLY A 138 3.72 14.74 -8.62
N ASN A 139 3.16 15.53 -7.70
CA ASN A 139 3.96 16.22 -6.67
C ASN A 139 4.27 15.26 -5.51
N CYS A 140 4.90 14.13 -5.85
CA CYS A 140 5.12 13.03 -4.93
C CYS A 140 6.40 13.21 -4.11
N THR A 141 6.46 12.54 -2.97
CA THR A 141 7.66 12.45 -2.15
C THR A 141 7.74 11.12 -1.43
N CYS A 142 8.96 10.63 -1.20
CA CYS A 142 9.16 9.53 -0.27
C CYS A 142 8.98 10.03 1.17
N VAL A 143 8.10 9.38 1.92
CA VAL A 143 7.84 9.65 3.34
C VAL A 143 8.34 8.45 4.15
N PRO A 144 9.35 8.63 5.01
CA PRO A 144 9.91 7.54 5.81
C PRO A 144 8.92 7.07 6.87
N ARG A 145 9.01 5.80 7.26
CA ARG A 145 8.35 5.29 8.48
C ARG A 145 8.84 6.03 9.72
N ASN A 146 8.01 6.08 10.75
CA ASN A 146 8.33 6.71 12.04
C ASN A 146 9.16 5.81 12.98
N ASP A 147 9.36 4.54 12.62
CA ASP A 147 10.10 3.55 13.40
C ASP A 147 11.60 3.46 12.98
N LYS A 148 12.31 2.49 13.56
CA LYS A 148 13.74 2.25 13.28
C LYS A 148 14.05 1.88 11.82
N PHE A 149 13.04 1.52 11.03
CA PHE A 149 13.20 1.17 9.61
C PHE A 149 12.97 2.37 8.68
N GLY A 150 12.63 3.55 9.21
CA GLY A 150 12.39 4.77 8.45
C GLY A 150 13.57 5.25 7.60
N ASP A 151 14.77 4.69 7.76
CA ASP A 151 15.93 5.02 6.93
C ASP A 151 15.99 4.19 5.63
N THR A 152 15.24 3.10 5.54
CA THR A 152 15.26 2.18 4.39
C THR A 152 13.86 1.91 3.83
N VAL A 153 12.82 2.16 4.63
CA VAL A 153 11.42 1.89 4.31
C VAL A 153 10.61 3.17 4.41
N GLY A 154 9.90 3.47 3.34
CA GLY A 154 8.96 4.58 3.27
C GLY A 154 7.87 4.33 2.25
N VAL A 155 7.00 5.31 2.09
CA VAL A 155 5.91 5.32 1.13
C VAL A 155 5.97 6.59 0.28
N CYS A 156 5.82 6.45 -1.03
CA CYS A 156 5.60 7.57 -1.91
C CYS A 156 4.20 8.15 -1.64
N ALA A 157 4.13 9.40 -1.23
CA ALA A 157 2.89 10.09 -0.93
C ALA A 157 2.83 11.44 -1.65
N LEU A 158 1.61 11.92 -1.89
CA LEU A 158 1.39 13.28 -2.41
C LEU A 158 1.80 14.30 -1.33
N LYS A 159 2.56 15.33 -1.72
CA LYS A 159 2.93 16.41 -0.78
C LYS A 159 1.69 17.20 -0.37
N ASN A 160 1.72 17.75 0.84
CA ASN A 160 0.67 18.62 1.41
C ASN A 160 -0.70 17.94 1.54
N VAL A 161 -0.71 16.61 1.62
CA VAL A 161 -1.90 15.80 1.87
C VAL A 161 -1.66 15.00 3.14
N ASP A 162 -2.70 14.86 3.95
CA ASP A 162 -2.65 14.12 5.20
C ASP A 162 -2.37 12.64 4.94
N LEU A 163 -1.46 12.07 5.72
CA LEU A 163 -1.09 10.68 5.60
C LEU A 163 -2.23 9.77 6.09
N GLY A 164 -2.39 8.62 5.47
CA GLY A 164 -3.47 7.69 5.83
C GLY A 164 -3.34 7.09 7.24
N ASN A 165 -2.18 7.21 7.88
CA ASN A 165 -1.94 6.79 9.26
C ASN A 165 -0.78 7.56 9.91
N ASN A 166 -0.55 7.31 11.22
CA ASN A 166 0.51 7.94 12.01
C ASN A 166 1.84 7.17 12.03
N ASN A 167 1.98 6.09 11.25
CA ASN A 167 3.19 5.23 11.20
C ASN A 167 4.30 5.81 10.31
N TYR A 168 4.07 6.97 9.71
CA TYR A 168 5.00 7.65 8.83
C TYR A 168 5.33 9.04 9.40
N LYS A 169 6.54 9.52 9.14
CA LYS A 169 6.96 10.85 9.62
C LYS A 169 6.17 11.90 8.86
N THR A 170 5.43 12.74 9.56
CA THR A 170 4.84 13.94 8.96
C THR A 170 5.97 14.80 8.40
N LYS A 171 5.86 15.23 7.14
CA LYS A 171 6.76 16.26 6.64
C LYS A 171 6.40 17.57 7.36
N SER A 172 7.23 17.99 8.31
CA SER A 172 7.14 19.35 8.84
C SER A 172 7.38 20.29 7.67
N ASN A 173 6.35 21.05 7.28
CA ASN A 173 6.51 22.18 6.36
C ASN A 173 7.58 23.10 6.96
N LYS A 174 8.70 23.24 6.28
CA LYS A 174 9.71 24.24 6.56
C LYS A 174 9.67 25.28 5.46
#